data_AF-A0A0P7ZE45-F1
#
_entry.id   AF-A0A0P7ZE45-F1
#
_cell.length_a   1.000
_cell.length_b   1.000
_cell.length_c   1.000
_cell.angle_alpha   90.00
_cell.angle_beta   90.00
_cell.angle_gamma   90.00
#
_symmetry.space_group_name_H-M   'P 1'
#
loop_
_entity.id
_entity.type
_entity.pdbx_description
1 polymer ?
#
loop_
_entity_poly.entity_id
_entity_poly.type
_entity_poly.pdbx_seq_one_letter_code
_entity_poly.pdbx_strand_id
1 'polypeptide(L)' 'MKVMRGDHKGTEGKVAKVNLTSMTITVDGVSVTKSDGTEVPRPVQPSNVMITKLETKDEKRLGD' A
#
# COMPACT_ATOMS: atom_id res chain seq x y z
N MET A 1 7.05 0.25 -2.01
CA MET A 1 5.99 0.10 -3.03
C MET A 1 5.74 1.44 -3.66
N LYS A 2 5.49 1.50 -4.96
CA LYS A 2 5.25 2.75 -5.69
C LYS A 2 3.84 2.78 -6.26
N VAL A 3 3.11 3.86 -6.02
CA VAL A 3 1.78 4.06 -6.60
C VAL A 3 1.93 4.55 -8.05
N MET A 4 1.33 3.83 -8.99
CA MET A 4 1.46 4.11 -10.43
C MET A 4 0.30 4.93 -10.99
N ARG A 5 -0.85 4.91 -10.31
CA ARG A 5 -2.11 5.55 -10.77
C ARG A 5 -2.88 6.20 -9.61
N GLY A 6 -3.73 7.17 -9.92
CA GLY A 6 -4.57 7.90 -8.96
C GLY A 6 -3.91 9.15 -8.39
N ASP A 7 -4.55 9.76 -7.39
CA ASP A 7 -4.15 11.06 -6.82
C ASP A 7 -2.78 11.03 -6.14
N HIS A 8 -2.34 9.85 -5.68
CA HIS A 8 -1.07 9.64 -4.99
C HIS A 8 -0.01 9.02 -5.90
N LYS A 9 -0.13 9.22 -7.22
CA LYS A 9 0.82 8.68 -8.20
C LYS A 9 2.23 9.21 -7.93
N GLY A 10 3.21 8.30 -7.93
CA GLY A 10 4.62 8.61 -7.68
C GLY A 10 5.02 8.46 -6.21
N THR A 11 4.07 8.39 -5.28
CA THR A 11 4.36 8.17 -3.86
C THR A 11 4.93 6.78 -3.65
N GLU A 12 6.02 6.72 -2.89
CA GLU A 12 6.64 5.49 -2.45
C GLU A 12 6.40 5.29 -0.95
N GLY A 13 5.92 4.10 -0.58
CA GLY A 13 5.56 3.78 0.79
C GLY A 13 5.68 2.30 1.11
N LYS A 14 5.63 1.99 2.41
CA LYS A 14 5.54 0.62 2.92
C LYS A 14 4.07 0.20 3.01
N VAL A 15 3.80 -1.11 2.90
CA VAL A 15 2.44 -1.64 3.05
C VAL A 15 2.18 -1.82 4.54
N ALA A 16 1.23 -1.08 5.09
CA ALA A 16 0.87 -1.16 6.51
C ALA A 16 -0.10 -2.32 6.77
N LYS A 17 -1.07 -2.51 5.86
CA LYS A 17 -2.11 -3.54 6.01
C LYS A 17 -2.56 -4.06 4.65
N VAL A 18 -2.87 -5.35 4.62
CA VAL A 18 -3.49 -6.02 3.48
C VAL A 18 -4.86 -6.54 3.93
N ASN A 19 -5.92 -6.17 3.20
CA ASN A 19 -7.26 -6.67 3.42
C ASN A 19 -7.66 -7.60 2.26
N LEU A 20 -7.72 -8.90 2.54
CA LEU A 20 -8.07 -9.92 1.56
C LEU A 20 -9.57 -9.93 1.21
N THR A 21 -10.44 -9.54 2.16
CA THR A 21 -11.90 -9.52 1.94
C THR A 21 -12.29 -8.47 0.91
N SER A 22 -11.70 -7.27 1.00
CA SER A 22 -11.95 -6.19 0.04
C SER A 22 -10.93 -6.11 -1.08
N MET A 23 -9.93 -6.99 -1.10
CA MET A 23 -8.79 -6.97 -2.03
C MET A 23 -8.12 -5.58 -2.11
N THR A 24 -7.95 -4.93 -0.95
CA THR A 24 -7.30 -3.61 -0.87
C THR A 24 -6.08 -3.64 0.04
N ILE A 25 -5.18 -2.70 -0.20
CA ILE A 25 -3.99 -2.50 0.61
C ILE A 25 -3.95 -1.08 1.15
N THR A 26 -3.35 -0.91 2.33
CA THR A 26 -3.04 0.39 2.90
C THR A 26 -1.55 0.64 2.78
N VAL A 27 -1.18 1.80 2.26
CA VAL A 27 0.22 2.20 2.06
C VAL A 27 0.51 3.42 2.94
N ASP A 28 1.63 3.37 3.66
CA ASP A 28 2.12 4.50 4.46
C ASP A 28 2.48 5.67 3.53
N GLY A 29 1.95 6.86 3.83
CA GLY A 29 2.03 8.05 2.96
C GLY A 29 0.89 8.18 1.95
N VAL A 30 -0.04 7.21 1.92
CA VAL A 30 -1.31 7.31 1.17
C VAL A 30 -2.45 7.43 2.19
N SER A 31 -2.54 8.60 2.82
CA SER A 31 -3.58 8.98 3.77
C SER A 31 -4.40 10.16 3.23
N VAL A 32 -5.63 10.28 3.72
CA VAL A 32 -6.50 11.43 3.46
C VAL A 32 -6.78 12.10 4.80
N THR A 33 -6.52 13.40 4.88
CA THR A 33 -6.86 14.22 6.03
C THR A 33 -8.36 14.50 6.00
N LYS A 34 -9.07 14.14 7.07
CA LYS A 34 -10.48 14.51 7.26
C LYS A 34 -10.59 15.99 7.65
N SER A 35 -11.79 16.55 7.54
CA SER A 35 -12.10 17.91 8.02
C SER A 35 -11.76 18.12 9.49
N ASP A 36 -11.79 17.04 10.28
CA ASP A 36 -11.45 17.03 11.70
C ASP A 36 -9.92 17.00 11.97
N GLY A 37 -9.09 17.12 10.93
CA GLY A 37 -7.62 17.10 11.03
C GLY A 37 -6.99 15.71 11.21
N THR A 38 -7.81 14.67 11.35
CA THR A 38 -7.33 13.30 11.49
C THR A 38 -6.91 12.71 10.14
N GLU A 39 -5.75 12.05 10.10
CA GLU A 39 -5.32 11.31 8.92
C GLU A 39 -5.88 9.89 8.95
N VAL A 40 -6.64 9.54 7.91
CA VAL A 40 -7.09 8.16 7.72
C VAL A 40 -6.38 7.53 6.52
N PRO A 41 -5.94 6.27 6.65
CA PRO A 41 -5.35 5.56 5.53
C PRO A 41 -6.37 5.38 4.41
N ARG A 42 -5.98 5.70 3.17
CA ARG A 42 -6.83 5.45 2.01
C ARG A 42 -6.54 4.05 1.45
N PRO A 43 -7.55 3.18 1.32
CA PRO A 43 -7.38 1.89 0.66
C PRO A 43 -7.01 2.07 -0.82
N VAL A 44 -5.99 1.36 -1.26
CA VAL A 44 -5.50 1.36 -2.65
C VAL A 44 -5.71 -0.02 -3.24
N GLN A 45 -6.08 -0.09 -4.52
CA GLN A 45 -6.15 -1.35 -5.24
C GLN A 45 -4.75 -1.84 -5.62
N PRO A 46 -4.45 -3.14 -5.45
CA PRO A 46 -3.15 -3.72 -5.76
C PRO A 46 -2.77 -3.65 -7.26
N SER A 47 -3.73 -3.49 -8.17
CA SER A 47 -3.50 -3.31 -9.61
C SER A 47 -2.88 -1.95 -9.97
N ASN A 48 -3.00 -0.95 -9.08
CA ASN A 48 -2.55 0.42 -9.31
C ASN A 48 -1.18 0.72 -8.69
N VAL A 49 -0.50 -0.30 -8.17
CA VAL A 49 0.75 -0.20 -7.43
C VAL A 49 1.80 -1.15 -8.01
N MET A 50 3.06 -0.75 -7.87
CA MET A 50 4.22 -1.52 -8.30
C MET A 50 5.10 -1.84 -7.09
N ILE A 51 5.52 -3.09 -6.97
CA ILE A 51 6.43 -3.53 -5.91
C ILE A 51 7.85 -3.15 -6.31
N THR A 52 8.47 -2.24 -5.56
CA THR A 52 9.84 -1.77 -5.81
C THR A 52 10.90 -2.55 -5.01
N LYS A 53 10.51 -3.07 -3.84
CA LYS A 53 11.36 -3.87 -2.95
C LYS A 53 10.50 -4.95 -2.30
N LEU A 54 11.09 -6.13 -2.11
CA LEU A 54 10.45 -7.28 -1.47
C LEU A 54 11.05 -7.48 -0.08
N GLU A 55 10.21 -7.86 0.88
CA GLU A 55 10.64 -8.34 2.19
C GLU A 55 10.72 -9.87 2.14
N THR A 56 11.93 -10.42 2.19
CA THR A 56 12.21 -11.86 1.99
C THR A 56 12.55 -12.58 3.30
N LYS A 57 11.98 -12.13 4.42
CA LYS A 57 12.21 -12.75 5.73
C LYS A 57 11.56 -14.14 5.90
N ASP A 58 10.57 -14.45 5.07
CA ASP A 58 9.85 -15.72 5.09
C ASP A 58 10.45 -16.65 4.03
N GLU A 59 11.01 -17.78 4.47
CA GLU A 59 11.64 -18.79 3.61
C GLU A 59 10.63 -19.43 2.65
N LYS A 60 9.38 -19.65 3.10
CA LYS A 60 8.31 -20.19 2.23
C LYS A 60 7.93 -19.25 1.10
N ARG A 61 8.25 -17.97 1.23
CA ARG A 61 8.00 -16.94 0.22
C ARG A 61 9.02 -16.98 -0.93
N LEU A 62 10.23 -17.46 -0.66
CA LEU A 62 11.29 -17.64 -1.65
C LEU A 62 11.13 -18.96 -2.42
N GLY A 63 10.49 -19.96 -1.81
CA GLY A 63 10.17 -21.23 -2.45
C GLY A 63 11.41 -22.08 -2.67
N ASP A 64 11.95 -22.62 -1.59
CA ASP A 64 12.78 -23.84 -1.60
C ASP A 64 11.90 -25.07 -1.30
#